data_AF-A0A7S0HBX6-F1
#
_entry.id   AF-A0A7S0HBX6-F1
#
_cell.length_a   1.000
_cell.length_b   1.000
_cell.length_c   1.000
_cell.angle_alpha   90.00
_cell.angle_beta   90.00
_cell.angle_gamma   90.00
#
_symmetry.space_group_name_H-M   'P 1'
#
loop_
_entity.id
_entity.type
_entity.pdbx_description
1 polymer ?
#
loop_
_entity_poly.entity_id
_entity_poly.type
_entity_poly.pdbx_seq_one_letter_code
_entity_poly.pdbx_strand_id
1 'polypeptide(L)'
;ATTIPSHAAWFSLEDVTDLERRALPEYFSPGSELKTIESYKQARNFIVGMYREQPTLYLSLTECRRHLSLDVAAVMRMHQFLEHWGLINYLSQRPHASGAHDGTTVLLDGPASAAVGATAPLARPLALGCGANLSSRANAYRAASGAANGDEKEWTPEATMALLEGLEQFEERWEDVAAHVGRTPEECVRQFLRLPLEEPYQPEPLLGGAIDPQLCQL
;
A
#
# COMPACT_ATOMS: atom_id res chain seq x y z
N ALA A 1 18.12 4.25 26.47
CA ALA A 1 18.67 3.28 25.51
C ALA A 1 17.50 2.58 24.84
N THR A 2 17.39 2.70 23.51
CA THR A 2 16.28 2.12 22.74
C THR A 2 16.59 0.65 22.45
N THR A 3 15.63 -0.24 22.76
CA THR A 3 15.75 -1.67 22.47
C THR A 3 15.81 -1.91 20.96
N ILE A 4 16.80 -2.69 20.51
CA ILE A 4 16.94 -3.15 19.12
C ILE A 4 16.86 -4.69 19.07
N PRO A 5 16.40 -5.27 17.95
CA PRO A 5 16.37 -6.73 17.80
C PRO A 5 17.78 -7.32 17.66
N SER A 6 17.95 -8.57 18.09
CA SER A 6 19.25 -9.25 18.09
C SER A 6 19.86 -9.42 16.70
N HIS A 7 19.04 -9.62 15.67
CA HIS A 7 19.50 -9.72 14.28
C HIS A 7 20.02 -8.39 13.71
N ALA A 8 19.81 -7.26 14.41
CA ALA A 8 20.33 -5.95 14.06
C ALA A 8 21.58 -5.55 14.87
N ALA A 9 22.15 -6.48 15.66
CA ALA A 9 23.34 -6.23 16.50
C ALA A 9 24.60 -5.84 15.70
N TRP A 10 24.59 -6.02 14.38
CA TRP A 10 25.67 -5.60 13.48
C TRP A 10 25.74 -4.08 13.29
N PHE A 11 24.67 -3.35 13.61
CA PHE A 11 24.57 -1.93 13.30
C PHE A 11 25.41 -1.04 14.22
N SER A 12 26.17 -0.12 13.62
CA SER A 12 26.94 0.92 14.30
C SER A 12 26.63 2.29 13.70
N LEU A 13 26.59 3.33 14.54
CA LEU A 13 26.44 4.72 14.07
C LEU A 13 27.73 5.30 13.47
N GLU A 14 28.88 4.69 13.76
CA GLU A 14 30.19 5.18 13.35
C GLU A 14 30.65 4.52 12.04
N ASP A 15 30.44 3.21 11.94
CA ASP A 15 30.91 2.40 10.83
C ASP A 15 29.82 2.15 9.79
N VAL A 16 30.26 1.69 8.61
CA VAL A 16 29.38 1.25 7.53
C VAL A 16 29.76 -0.17 7.12
N THR A 17 28.77 -1.05 7.14
CA THR A 17 28.93 -2.48 6.85
C THR A 17 28.64 -2.84 5.39
N ASP A 18 29.03 -4.04 4.97
CA ASP A 18 28.71 -4.55 3.62
C ASP A 18 27.20 -4.71 3.37
N LEU A 19 26.41 -4.90 4.42
CA LEU A 19 24.94 -4.94 4.32
C LEU A 19 24.39 -3.60 3.82
N GLU A 20 24.88 -2.50 4.38
CA GLU A 20 24.51 -1.15 3.96
C GLU A 20 24.98 -0.85 2.54
N ARG A 21 26.21 -1.27 2.20
CA ARG A 21 26.78 -1.10 0.85
C ARG A 21 25.96 -1.79 -0.22
N ARG A 22 25.41 -2.97 0.08
CA ARG A 22 24.56 -3.73 -0.85
C ARG A 22 23.16 -3.12 -0.96
N ALA A 23 22.62 -2.56 0.12
CA ALA A 23 21.29 -1.98 0.13
C ALA A 23 21.21 -0.63 -0.60
N LEU A 24 22.25 0.21 -0.47
CA LEU A 24 22.31 1.54 -1.10
C LEU A 24 23.63 1.77 -1.84
N PRO A 25 23.92 1.00 -2.91
CA PRO A 25 25.21 1.02 -3.59
C PRO A 25 25.59 2.39 -4.16
N GLU A 26 24.62 3.24 -4.49
CA GLU A 26 24.88 4.56 -5.07
C GLU A 26 25.67 5.53 -4.17
N TYR A 27 25.72 5.27 -2.86
CA TYR A 27 26.52 6.05 -1.90
C TYR A 27 27.96 5.55 -1.74
N PHE A 28 28.26 4.39 -2.32
CA PHE A 28 29.53 3.69 -2.19
C PHE A 28 30.25 3.47 -3.51
N SER A 29 29.61 3.82 -4.63
CA SER A 29 30.21 3.80 -5.95
C SER A 29 31.32 4.86 -6.07
N PRO A 30 32.51 4.51 -6.58
CA PRO A 30 33.55 5.48 -6.83
C PRO A 30 33.10 6.48 -7.90
N GLY A 31 33.30 7.78 -7.65
CA GLY A 31 33.01 8.85 -8.61
C GLY A 31 31.70 9.62 -8.40
N SER A 32 30.92 9.31 -7.37
CA SER A 32 29.74 10.12 -7.02
C SER A 32 30.12 11.25 -6.05
N GLU A 33 30.16 12.49 -6.52
CA GLU A 33 30.43 13.66 -5.66
C GLU A 33 29.22 14.05 -4.80
N LEU A 34 28.01 13.74 -5.27
CA LEU A 34 26.75 14.10 -4.58
C LEU A 34 26.33 13.06 -3.55
N LYS A 35 26.61 11.77 -3.81
CA LYS A 35 26.23 10.65 -2.93
C LYS A 35 27.48 10.02 -2.35
N THR A 36 27.95 10.59 -1.25
CA THR A 36 29.16 10.18 -0.55
C THR A 36 28.82 9.32 0.67
N ILE A 37 29.80 8.59 1.18
CA ILE A 37 29.66 7.80 2.41
C ILE A 37 29.23 8.68 3.59
N GLU A 38 29.76 9.91 3.67
CA GLU A 38 29.41 10.81 4.77
C GLU A 38 28.00 11.38 4.64
N SER A 39 27.53 11.70 3.43
CA SER A 39 26.14 12.14 3.26
C SER A 39 25.15 11.00 3.57
N TYR A 40 25.51 9.75 3.25
CA TYR A 40 24.77 8.56 3.70
C TYR A 40 24.71 8.46 5.23
N LYS A 41 25.87 8.47 5.90
CA LYS A 41 25.93 8.34 7.37
C LYS A 41 25.17 9.45 8.07
N GLN A 42 25.28 10.69 7.60
CA GLN A 42 24.58 11.83 8.16
C GLN A 42 23.06 11.64 8.07
N ALA A 43 22.54 11.26 6.90
CA ALA A 43 21.12 11.01 6.71
C ALA A 43 20.62 9.78 7.50
N ARG A 44 21.34 8.66 7.46
CA ARG A 44 21.06 7.42 8.21
C ARG A 44 20.98 7.69 9.71
N ASN A 45 21.99 8.35 10.26
CA ASN A 45 22.07 8.66 11.68
C ASN A 45 20.98 9.66 12.08
N PHE A 46 20.64 10.61 11.21
CA PHE A 46 19.54 11.54 11.44
C PHE A 46 18.19 10.82 11.53
N ILE A 47 17.88 9.89 10.61
CA ILE A 47 16.64 9.09 10.65
C ILE A 47 16.57 8.25 11.93
N VAL A 48 17.66 7.56 12.28
CA VAL A 48 17.73 6.77 13.52
C VAL A 48 17.59 7.66 14.75
N GLY A 49 18.22 8.84 14.74
CA GLY A 49 18.12 9.84 15.81
C GLY A 49 16.69 10.32 16.01
N MET A 50 16.01 10.73 14.92
CA MET A 50 14.61 11.15 14.96
C MET A 50 13.70 10.09 15.60
N TYR A 51 13.86 8.82 15.26
CA TYR A 51 13.05 7.75 15.87
C TYR A 51 13.36 7.54 17.35
N ARG A 52 14.64 7.65 17.73
CA ARG A 52 15.08 7.42 19.12
C ARG A 52 14.57 8.48 20.10
N GLU A 53 14.16 9.66 19.63
CA GLU A 53 13.50 10.68 20.45
C GLU A 53 12.15 10.19 21.00
N GLN A 54 11.33 9.52 20.19
CA GLN A 54 10.04 8.97 20.63
C GLN A 54 9.79 7.57 20.03
N PRO A 55 10.39 6.50 20.59
CA PRO A 55 10.40 5.16 19.98
C PRO A 55 9.03 4.48 19.86
N THR A 56 8.03 4.94 20.63
CA THR A 56 6.66 4.42 20.59
C THR A 56 5.85 5.01 19.44
N LEU A 57 6.30 6.12 18.86
CA LEU A 57 5.65 6.79 17.72
C LEU A 57 6.22 6.25 16.42
N TYR A 58 5.34 5.95 15.46
CA TYR A 58 5.74 5.49 14.14
C TYR A 58 6.37 6.64 13.34
N LEU A 59 7.66 6.54 13.04
CA LEU A 59 8.39 7.49 12.20
C LEU A 59 8.07 7.20 10.72
N SER A 60 7.20 8.00 10.13
CA SER A 60 6.81 7.88 8.73
C SER A 60 7.87 8.40 7.75
N LEU A 61 7.83 7.90 6.51
CA LEU A 61 8.61 8.42 5.39
C LEU A 61 8.38 9.93 5.20
N THR A 62 7.11 10.37 5.26
CA THR A 62 6.72 11.77 5.08
C THR A 62 7.34 12.67 6.14
N GLU A 63 7.49 12.17 7.38
CA GLU A 63 8.18 12.93 8.43
C GLU A 63 9.67 13.04 8.14
N CYS A 64 10.33 11.93 7.80
CA CYS A 64 11.75 11.95 7.42
C CYS A 64 12.02 12.92 6.25
N ARG A 65 11.11 12.97 5.28
CA ARG A 65 11.25 13.78 4.06
C ARG A 65 11.25 15.28 4.33
N ARG A 66 10.52 15.75 5.35
CA ARG A 66 10.44 17.19 5.70
C ARG A 66 11.76 17.74 6.22
N HIS A 67 12.60 16.86 6.79
CA HIS A 67 13.84 17.25 7.47
C HIS A 67 15.11 16.93 6.67
N LEU A 68 15.01 16.18 5.56
CA LEU A 68 16.15 15.73 4.75
C LEU A 68 16.16 16.35 3.35
N SER A 69 17.24 17.06 3.02
CA SER A 69 17.50 17.61 1.68
C SER A 69 18.09 16.57 0.71
N LEU A 70 17.42 15.41 0.57
CA LEU A 70 17.80 14.34 -0.38
C LEU A 70 16.82 14.26 -1.56
N ASP A 71 16.94 13.29 -2.45
CA ASP A 71 15.87 12.91 -3.38
C ASP A 71 14.87 11.94 -2.71
N VAL A 72 13.61 11.91 -3.18
CA VAL A 72 12.56 11.09 -2.54
C VAL A 72 12.95 9.60 -2.56
N ALA A 73 13.49 9.11 -3.67
CA ALA A 73 13.89 7.72 -3.81
C ALA A 73 15.01 7.32 -2.84
N ALA A 74 15.97 8.21 -2.58
CA ALA A 74 17.00 7.99 -1.57
C ALA A 74 16.42 7.90 -0.15
N VAL A 75 15.52 8.84 0.24
CA VAL A 75 14.88 8.79 1.57
C VAL A 75 14.04 7.52 1.72
N MET A 76 13.29 7.14 0.68
CA MET A 76 12.51 5.90 0.66
C MET A 76 13.38 4.67 0.91
N ARG A 77 14.48 4.51 0.16
CA ARG A 77 15.37 3.36 0.31
C ARG A 77 16.05 3.30 1.67
N MET A 78 16.48 4.44 2.22
CA MET A 78 17.06 4.48 3.57
C MET A 78 16.02 4.13 4.63
N HIS A 79 14.83 4.73 4.56
CA HIS A 79 13.75 4.48 5.52
C HIS A 79 13.34 3.01 5.52
N GLN A 80 13.08 2.42 4.35
CA GLN A 80 12.71 1.01 4.20
C GLN A 80 13.82 0.07 4.69
N PHE A 81 15.09 0.37 4.40
CA PHE A 81 16.21 -0.44 4.87
C PHE A 81 16.31 -0.42 6.40
N LEU A 82 16.22 0.76 7.02
CA LEU A 82 16.30 0.90 8.46
C LEU A 82 15.10 0.26 9.17
N GLU A 83 13.90 0.37 8.59
CA GLU A 83 12.67 -0.25 9.12
C GLU A 83 12.74 -1.78 9.00
N HIS A 84 13.22 -2.30 7.88
CA HIS A 84 13.36 -3.75 7.65
C HIS A 84 14.25 -4.43 8.69
N TRP A 85 15.33 -3.76 9.11
CA TRP A 85 16.24 -4.25 10.15
C TRP A 85 15.79 -3.88 11.58
N GLY A 86 14.64 -3.23 11.75
CA GLY A 86 14.15 -2.82 13.07
C GLY A 86 15.05 -1.78 13.77
N LEU A 87 15.84 -1.02 13.00
CA LEU A 87 16.63 0.09 13.52
C LEU A 87 15.77 1.33 13.79
N ILE A 88 14.63 1.42 13.09
CA ILE A 88 13.52 2.33 13.36
C ILE A 88 12.22 1.54 13.46
N ASN A 89 11.19 2.14 14.07
CA ASN A 89 9.81 1.60 14.14
C ASN A 89 9.67 0.20 14.77
N TYR A 90 10.68 -0.29 15.50
CA TYR A 90 10.63 -1.60 16.15
C TYR A 90 9.65 -1.66 17.33
N LEU A 91 9.52 -0.57 18.09
CA LEU A 91 8.62 -0.46 19.24
C LEU A 91 7.33 0.31 18.92
N SER A 92 7.24 0.87 17.72
CA SER A 92 6.04 1.58 17.32
C SER A 92 4.90 0.60 17.13
N GLN A 93 3.76 0.89 17.74
CA GLN A 93 2.52 0.29 17.32
C GLN A 93 2.23 0.86 15.94
N ARG A 94 2.44 0.08 14.87
CA ARG A 94 1.69 0.38 13.65
C ARG A 94 0.24 0.40 14.11
N PRO A 95 -0.54 1.46 13.89
CA PRO A 95 -1.98 1.31 13.98
C PRO A 95 -2.29 0.22 12.97
N HIS A 96 -2.47 -0.98 13.49
CA HIS A 96 -2.98 -2.08 12.72
C HIS A 96 -4.26 -1.49 12.13
N ALA A 97 -4.44 -1.57 10.81
CA ALA A 97 -5.78 -1.57 10.24
C ALA A 97 -6.50 -2.86 10.68
N SER A 98 -6.48 -3.14 12.00
CA SER A 98 -7.23 -4.15 12.68
C SER A 98 -8.40 -3.37 13.26
N GLY A 99 -9.58 -3.69 12.75
CA GLY A 99 -10.83 -3.19 13.27
C GLY A 99 -10.87 -3.27 14.79
N ALA A 100 -11.60 -2.31 15.35
CA ALA A 100 -12.13 -2.22 16.70
C ALA A 100 -11.66 -3.29 17.70
N HIS A 101 -11.15 -2.87 18.86
CA HIS A 101 -11.97 -2.84 20.08
C HIS A 101 -11.24 -2.06 21.18
N ASP A 102 -12.05 -1.25 21.86
CA ASP A 102 -11.87 -0.69 23.20
C ASP A 102 -11.00 0.57 23.42
N GLY A 103 -11.71 1.69 23.65
CA GLY A 103 -11.49 2.49 24.84
C GLY A 103 -10.50 3.65 24.76
N THR A 104 -11.00 4.81 24.35
CA THR A 104 -10.53 6.15 24.77
C THR A 104 -9.05 6.48 24.50
N THR A 105 -8.77 7.08 23.35
CA THR A 105 -7.62 7.98 23.20
C THR A 105 -8.12 9.38 22.89
N VAL A 106 -7.86 10.28 23.83
CA VAL A 106 -8.11 11.72 23.76
C VAL A 106 -7.27 12.30 22.61
N LEU A 107 -7.95 12.87 21.62
CA LEU A 107 -7.36 13.79 20.65
C LEU A 107 -6.71 14.95 21.42
N LEU A 108 -5.38 15.01 21.43
CA LEU A 108 -4.67 16.20 21.89
C LEU A 108 -4.78 17.27 20.79
N ASP A 109 -5.72 18.18 21.01
CA ASP A 109 -5.82 19.46 20.31
C ASP A 109 -4.52 20.25 20.53
N GLY A 110 -3.84 20.58 19.44
CA GLY A 110 -2.69 21.49 19.40
C GLY A 110 -2.94 22.54 18.32
N PRO A 111 -2.70 23.84 18.60
CA PRO A 111 -3.51 24.93 18.06
C PRO A 111 -3.26 25.20 16.57
N ALA A 112 -4.37 25.51 15.91
CA ALA A 112 -4.47 25.96 14.53
C ALA A 112 -3.65 27.22 14.22
N SER A 113 -3.10 27.28 13.00
CA SER A 113 -3.07 28.53 12.24
C SER A 113 -3.07 28.30 10.72
N ALA A 114 -4.17 28.75 10.10
CA ALA A 114 -4.38 29.30 8.75
C ALA A 114 -3.85 28.52 7.52
N ALA A 115 -4.68 27.88 6.68
CA ALA A 115 -5.75 28.39 5.78
C ALA A 115 -5.25 28.95 4.43
N VAL A 116 -5.54 28.23 3.34
CA VAL A 116 -5.99 28.71 2.01
C VAL A 116 -6.70 27.50 1.37
N GLY A 117 -7.93 27.49 0.85
CA GLY A 117 -8.95 28.46 0.57
C GLY A 117 -9.90 27.75 -0.40
N ALA A 118 -11.00 27.17 0.09
CA ALA A 118 -11.97 26.44 -0.73
C ALA A 118 -13.15 27.36 -1.05
N THR A 119 -13.41 27.56 -2.33
CA THR A 119 -14.67 28.12 -2.83
C THR A 119 -15.26 27.14 -3.84
N ALA A 120 -16.25 26.35 -3.41
CA ALA A 120 -17.23 25.73 -4.30
C ALA A 120 -18.25 26.80 -4.73
N PRO A 121 -19.07 26.60 -5.79
CA PRO A 121 -20.36 25.91 -5.53
C PRO A 121 -21.04 25.10 -6.68
N LEU A 122 -21.83 24.11 -6.23
CA LEU A 122 -23.19 23.70 -6.67
C LEU A 122 -23.47 22.87 -7.96
N ALA A 123 -24.00 21.66 -7.71
CA ALA A 123 -25.20 20.99 -8.28
C ALA A 123 -25.29 20.49 -9.76
N ARG A 124 -25.30 19.13 -9.90
CA ARG A 124 -26.08 18.15 -10.72
C ARG A 124 -26.89 18.63 -11.96
N PRO A 125 -27.03 17.82 -13.07
CA PRO A 125 -27.69 16.50 -13.02
C PRO A 125 -27.32 15.38 -14.05
N LEU A 126 -27.71 14.16 -13.67
CA LEU A 126 -28.17 12.96 -14.42
C LEU A 126 -27.82 12.74 -15.91
N ALA A 127 -27.22 11.58 -16.21
CA ALA A 127 -27.46 10.73 -17.40
C ALA A 127 -26.98 9.31 -17.04
N LEU A 128 -27.84 8.35 -16.67
CA LEU A 128 -28.64 7.48 -17.53
C LEU A 128 -27.93 6.99 -18.82
N GLY A 129 -27.40 5.76 -18.76
CA GLY A 129 -27.58 4.77 -19.83
C GLY A 129 -26.36 4.36 -20.64
N CYS A 130 -25.79 3.19 -20.34
CA CYS A 130 -25.63 2.02 -21.23
C CYS A 130 -24.83 0.96 -20.45
N GLY A 131 -25.39 -0.17 -20.04
CA GLY A 131 -25.73 -1.28 -20.93
C GLY A 131 -24.82 -2.48 -20.61
N ALA A 132 -24.85 -2.96 -19.36
CA ALA A 132 -24.16 -4.19 -18.98
C ALA A 132 -24.85 -5.39 -19.67
N ASN A 133 -24.13 -6.13 -20.51
CA ASN A 133 -24.59 -7.44 -20.94
C ASN A 133 -24.32 -8.44 -19.80
N LEU A 134 -25.28 -8.56 -18.89
CA LEU A 134 -25.25 -9.41 -17.70
C LEU A 134 -25.35 -10.92 -18.00
N SER A 135 -25.51 -11.34 -19.27
CA SER A 135 -25.56 -12.77 -19.61
C SER A 135 -24.19 -13.44 -19.80
N SER A 136 -23.13 -12.68 -20.07
CA SER A 136 -21.79 -13.24 -20.38
C SER A 136 -20.98 -13.61 -19.13
N ARG A 137 -21.20 -12.92 -18.00
CA ARG A 137 -20.50 -13.19 -16.72
C ARG A 137 -21.00 -14.44 -16.01
N ALA A 138 -22.17 -14.96 -16.41
CA ALA A 138 -22.78 -16.09 -15.75
C ALA A 138 -22.21 -17.47 -16.14
N ASN A 139 -21.28 -17.55 -17.10
CA ASN A 139 -20.65 -18.82 -17.47
C ASN A 139 -19.23 -18.99 -16.90
N ALA A 140 -18.58 -17.90 -16.47
CA ALA A 140 -17.21 -17.95 -15.97
C ALA A 140 -17.10 -18.55 -14.55
N TYR A 141 -18.13 -18.38 -13.71
CA TYR A 141 -18.12 -18.85 -12.32
C TYR A 141 -18.29 -20.37 -12.17
N ARG A 142 -18.81 -21.06 -13.20
CA ARG A 142 -19.19 -22.47 -13.12
C ARG A 142 -18.01 -23.44 -13.28
N ALA A 143 -16.85 -22.93 -13.71
CA ALA A 143 -15.68 -23.74 -14.09
C ALA A 143 -14.63 -23.94 -12.96
N ALA A 144 -14.81 -23.30 -11.79
CA ALA A 144 -13.81 -23.31 -10.72
C ALA A 144 -14.16 -24.18 -9.50
N SER A 145 -15.29 -24.92 -9.51
CA SER A 145 -15.67 -25.78 -8.38
C SER A 145 -15.17 -27.21 -8.60
N GLY A 146 -14.09 -27.56 -7.91
CA GLY A 146 -13.46 -28.89 -7.99
C GLY A 146 -12.63 -29.22 -6.75
N ALA A 147 -13.28 -29.42 -5.61
CA ALA A 147 -12.91 -30.39 -4.55
C ALA A 147 -13.86 -30.21 -3.34
N ALA A 148 -14.54 -31.27 -2.95
CA ALA A 148 -15.54 -31.29 -1.87
C ALA A 148 -14.92 -31.43 -0.47
N ASN A 149 -15.46 -30.69 0.51
CA ASN A 149 -15.69 -31.22 1.86
C ASN A 149 -16.90 -30.52 2.53
N GLY A 150 -17.57 -31.24 3.42
CA GLY A 150 -18.96 -31.02 3.84
C GLY A 150 -19.31 -29.72 4.57
N ASP A 151 -20.60 -29.37 4.44
CA ASP A 151 -21.33 -28.22 5.02
C ASP A 151 -20.93 -26.81 4.54
N GLU A 152 -20.38 -26.71 3.33
CA GLU A 152 -20.20 -25.43 2.64
C GLU A 152 -21.43 -25.12 1.79
N LYS A 153 -22.23 -24.11 2.19
CA LYS A 153 -23.25 -23.50 1.32
C LYS A 153 -22.52 -23.02 0.06
N GLU A 154 -22.60 -23.80 -1.02
CA GLU A 154 -21.90 -23.55 -2.28
C GLU A 154 -22.14 -22.10 -2.72
N TRP A 155 -21.07 -21.41 -3.14
CA TRP A 155 -21.17 -20.02 -3.56
C TRP A 155 -21.91 -19.94 -4.88
N THR A 156 -23.22 -19.70 -4.81
CA THR A 156 -24.03 -19.48 -5.99
C THR A 156 -23.60 -18.16 -6.66
N PRO A 157 -23.79 -18.05 -7.97
CA PRO A 157 -23.49 -16.80 -8.67
C PRO A 157 -24.33 -15.63 -8.17
N GLU A 158 -25.55 -15.87 -7.69
CA GLU A 158 -26.40 -14.86 -7.06
C GLU A 158 -25.76 -14.36 -5.76
N ALA A 159 -25.22 -15.25 -4.93
CA ALA A 159 -24.49 -14.86 -3.72
C ALA A 159 -23.19 -14.11 -4.04
N THR A 160 -22.52 -14.47 -5.14
CA THR A 160 -21.35 -13.75 -5.63
C THR A 160 -21.72 -12.34 -6.13
N MET A 161 -22.86 -12.19 -6.80
CA MET A 161 -23.37 -10.88 -7.22
C MET A 161 -23.75 -10.01 -6.01
N ALA A 162 -24.43 -10.56 -5.00
CA ALA A 162 -24.74 -9.85 -3.77
C ALA A 162 -23.48 -9.40 -3.01
N LEU A 163 -22.41 -10.20 -3.06
CA LEU A 163 -21.11 -9.81 -2.48
C LEU A 163 -20.51 -8.59 -3.20
N LEU A 164 -20.57 -8.56 -4.53
CA LEU A 164 -20.09 -7.43 -5.32
C LEU A 164 -20.94 -6.17 -5.11
N GLU A 165 -22.26 -6.31 -5.02
CA GLU A 165 -23.17 -5.19 -4.70
C GLU A 165 -22.88 -4.63 -3.30
N GLY A 166 -22.69 -5.51 -2.31
CA GLY A 166 -22.30 -5.10 -0.96
C GLY A 166 -20.95 -4.38 -0.93
N LEU A 167 -19.97 -4.84 -1.70
CA LEU A 167 -18.66 -4.16 -1.81
C LEU A 167 -18.76 -2.79 -2.49
N GLU A 168 -19.61 -2.63 -3.50
CA GLU A 168 -19.86 -1.33 -4.13
C GLU A 168 -20.55 -0.36 -3.14
N GLN A 169 -21.43 -0.86 -2.27
CA GLN A 169 -22.21 -0.04 -1.36
C GLN A 169 -21.50 0.29 -0.04
N PHE A 170 -20.71 -0.64 0.49
CA PHE A 170 -20.11 -0.56 1.84
C PHE A 170 -18.57 -0.57 1.83
N GLU A 171 -17.95 -0.62 0.64
CA GLU A 171 -16.50 -0.55 0.37
C GLU A 171 -15.65 -1.54 1.18
N GLU A 172 -15.32 -1.19 2.43
CA GLU A 172 -14.39 -1.94 3.30
C GLU A 172 -15.03 -2.41 4.62
N ARG A 173 -16.33 -2.19 4.83
CA ARG A 173 -17.04 -2.61 6.05
C ARG A 173 -17.56 -4.04 5.93
N TRP A 174 -16.68 -5.02 6.14
CA TRP A 174 -16.98 -6.45 5.98
C TRP A 174 -18.18 -6.95 6.79
N GLU A 175 -18.49 -6.34 7.94
CA GLU A 175 -19.67 -6.71 8.73
C GLU A 175 -20.98 -6.33 8.03
N ASP A 176 -21.05 -5.16 7.40
CA ASP A 176 -22.23 -4.70 6.68
C ASP A 176 -22.39 -5.44 5.34
N VAL A 177 -21.27 -5.75 4.68
CA VAL A 177 -21.23 -6.62 3.49
C VAL A 177 -21.72 -8.03 3.83
N ALA A 178 -21.25 -8.60 4.94
CA ALA A 178 -21.68 -9.91 5.44
C ALA A 178 -23.18 -9.95 5.74
N ALA A 179 -23.72 -8.90 6.37
CA ALA A 179 -25.14 -8.74 6.64
C ALA A 179 -25.98 -8.66 5.34
N HIS A 180 -25.49 -7.95 4.32
CA HIS A 180 -26.13 -7.84 3.01
C HIS A 180 -26.14 -9.18 2.24
N VAL A 181 -25.04 -9.93 2.29
CA VAL A 181 -24.89 -11.23 1.61
C VAL A 181 -25.57 -12.39 2.37
N GLY A 182 -25.82 -12.21 3.68
CA GLY A 182 -26.33 -13.25 4.56
C GLY A 182 -25.31 -14.36 4.82
N ARG A 183 -24.03 -14.01 4.93
CA ARG A 183 -22.88 -14.89 5.22
C ARG A 183 -21.99 -14.25 6.28
N THR A 184 -20.97 -14.97 6.75
CA THR A 184 -19.98 -14.41 7.68
C THR A 184 -18.95 -13.54 6.96
N PRO A 185 -18.36 -12.53 7.62
CA PRO A 185 -17.33 -11.69 7.00
C PRO A 185 -16.14 -12.52 6.53
N GLU A 186 -15.75 -13.56 7.25
CA GLU A 186 -14.64 -14.45 6.87
C GLU A 186 -14.94 -15.23 5.59
N GLU A 187 -16.19 -15.65 5.37
CA GLU A 187 -16.61 -16.30 4.13
C GLU A 187 -16.60 -15.32 2.96
N CYS A 188 -17.12 -14.10 3.16
CA CYS A 188 -17.12 -13.04 2.16
C CYS A 188 -15.69 -12.66 1.72
N VAL A 189 -14.77 -12.50 2.67
CA VAL A 189 -13.35 -12.22 2.40
C VAL A 189 -12.71 -13.38 1.65
N ARG A 190 -12.91 -14.64 2.09
CA ARG A 190 -12.37 -15.81 1.41
C ARG A 190 -12.87 -15.94 -0.03
N GLN A 191 -14.13 -15.60 -0.28
CA GLN A 191 -14.68 -15.62 -1.63
C GLN A 191 -14.12 -14.47 -2.48
N PHE A 192 -14.03 -13.25 -1.94
CA PHE A 192 -13.45 -12.11 -2.64
C PHE A 192 -12.00 -12.37 -3.09
N LEU A 193 -11.16 -12.96 -2.24
CA LEU A 193 -9.79 -13.32 -2.59
C LEU A 193 -9.68 -14.42 -3.67
N ARG A 194 -10.74 -15.20 -3.87
CA ARG A 194 -10.82 -16.23 -4.92
C ARG A 194 -11.35 -15.65 -6.24
N LEU A 195 -11.92 -14.46 -6.26
CA LEU A 195 -12.41 -13.84 -7.47
C LEU A 195 -11.24 -13.49 -8.39
N PRO A 196 -11.30 -13.85 -9.69
CA PRO A 196 -10.32 -13.41 -10.66
C PRO A 196 -10.27 -11.87 -10.66
N LEU A 197 -9.09 -11.32 -10.39
CA LEU A 197 -8.82 -9.88 -10.43
C LEU A 197 -8.76 -9.43 -11.89
N GLU A 198 -9.91 -8.99 -12.42
CA GLU A 198 -10.10 -8.32 -13.72
C GLU A 198 -9.51 -9.01 -14.97
N GLU A 199 -10.03 -8.61 -16.13
CA GLU A 199 -9.75 -9.28 -17.41
C GLU A 199 -8.24 -9.27 -17.73
N PRO A 200 -7.70 -10.32 -18.39
CA PRO A 200 -6.32 -10.29 -18.89
C PRO A 200 -6.15 -9.02 -19.71
N TYR A 201 -5.10 -8.24 -19.41
CA TYR A 201 -4.76 -7.00 -20.11
C TYR A 201 -4.87 -7.22 -21.62
N GLN A 202 -5.96 -6.77 -22.22
CA GLN A 202 -6.11 -6.73 -23.66
C GLN A 202 -5.41 -5.45 -24.10
N PRO A 203 -4.24 -5.51 -24.76
CA PRO A 203 -3.65 -4.31 -25.30
C PRO A 203 -4.67 -3.66 -26.24
N GLU A 204 -5.08 -2.42 -25.94
CA GLU A 204 -5.88 -1.63 -26.86
C GLU A 204 -5.20 -1.69 -28.24
N PRO A 205 -5.91 -2.06 -29.31
CA PRO A 205 -5.37 -1.90 -30.64
C PRO A 205 -5.21 -0.40 -30.85
N LEU A 206 -3.97 0.08 -30.71
CA LEU A 206 -3.60 1.43 -31.10
C LEU A 206 -4.15 1.66 -32.51
N LEU A 207 -4.96 2.71 -32.61
CA LEU A 207 -5.66 3.15 -33.81
C LEU A 207 -4.81 2.94 -35.06
N GLY A 208 -5.43 2.32 -36.07
CA GLY A 208 -4.80 1.79 -37.27
C GLY A 208 -3.70 2.65 -37.88
N GLY A 209 -2.56 2.01 -38.10
CA GLY A 209 -1.50 2.44 -38.98
C GLY A 209 -0.64 1.23 -39.27
N ALA A 210 -0.84 0.60 -40.43
CA ALA A 210 0.12 -0.37 -40.94
C ALA A 210 1.50 0.28 -40.94
N ILE A 211 2.44 -0.30 -40.21
CA ILE A 211 3.84 0.14 -40.25
C ILE A 211 4.35 -0.25 -41.63
N ASP A 212 4.54 0.76 -42.48
CA ASP A 212 5.05 0.59 -43.84
C ASP A 212 6.48 0.00 -43.77
N PRO A 213 6.73 -1.20 -44.32
CA PRO A 213 8.02 -1.88 -44.16
C PRO A 213 9.18 -1.22 -44.94
N GLN A 214 8.96 -0.07 -45.58
CA GLN A 214 9.99 0.64 -46.35
C GLN A 214 10.77 1.70 -45.56
N LEU A 215 10.42 2.03 -44.31
CA LEU A 215 11.13 3.07 -43.55
C LEU A 215 12.35 2.59 -42.73
N CYS A 216 12.83 1.36 -42.97
CA CYS A 216 14.01 0.79 -42.29
C CYS A 216 15.30 0.79 -43.14
N GLN A 217 15.39 1.65 -44.17
CA GLN A 217 16.67 1.95 -44.81
C GLN A 217 16.75 3.43 -45.15
N LEU A 218 17.39 4.21 -44.28
CA LEU A 218 18.32 5.31 -44.58
C LEU A 218 19.04 5.72 -43.29
#